data_AF-R6Z1U8-F1
#
_entry.id   AF-R6Z1U8-F1
#
_cell.length_a   1.000
_cell.length_b   1.000
_cell.length_c   1.000
_cell.angle_alpha   90.00
_cell.angle_beta   90.00
_cell.angle_gamma   90.00
#
_symmetry.space_group_name_H-M   'P 1'
#
loop_
_entity.id
_entity.type
_entity.pdbx_description
1 polymer ?
#
loop_
_entity_poly.entity_id
_entity_poly.type
_entity_poly.pdbx_seq_one_letter_code
_entity_poly.pdbx_strand_id
1 'polypeptide(L)'
;MRTGLFIGYVAFHTLSTLWYVLRKRSQEERRQNLRDICEIFSVAAASKSEIIDAINRDFFADFEDCLQDKCAKEVGADYIITCSTKDFENSEVQAVNPKEFMDRVANGTI
;
A
#
# COMPACT_ATOMS: atom_id res chain seq x y z
N MET A 1 3.28 22.55 2.60
CA MET A 1 2.40 21.39 2.44
C MET A 1 1.15 21.62 3.27
N ARG A 2 -0.05 21.51 2.70
CA ARG A 2 -1.30 21.49 3.50
C ARG A 2 -1.34 20.14 4.20
N THR A 3 -1.06 20.11 5.50
CA THR A 3 -1.23 18.93 6.34
C THR A 3 -2.72 18.72 6.65
N GLY A 4 -3.21 17.47 6.55
CA GLY A 4 -4.54 17.07 7.07
C GLY A 4 -5.65 16.74 6.06
N LEU A 5 -5.37 16.62 4.75
CA LEU A 5 -6.40 16.23 3.77
C LEU A 5 -6.53 14.72 3.56
N PHE A 6 -5.44 13.97 3.78
CA PHE A 6 -5.39 12.53 3.57
C PHE A 6 -4.68 11.86 4.73
N ILE A 7 -5.10 10.63 5.05
CA ILE A 7 -4.39 9.74 5.95
C ILE A 7 -3.72 8.69 5.07
N GLY A 8 -2.39 8.61 5.14
CA GLY A 8 -1.61 7.68 4.35
C GLY A 8 -1.24 6.42 5.14
N TYR A 9 -1.35 5.27 4.48
CA TYR A 9 -0.93 3.98 5.02
C TYR A 9 0.03 3.27 4.06
N VAL A 10 0.94 2.48 4.63
CA VAL A 10 1.68 1.42 3.92
C VAL A 10 1.35 0.07 4.54
N ALA A 11 1.28 -0.99 3.75
CA ALA A 11 1.15 -2.34 4.30
C ALA A 11 2.43 -2.74 5.04
N PHE A 12 2.31 -3.47 6.15
CA PHE A 12 3.44 -3.86 6.98
C PHE A 12 4.54 -4.57 6.19
N HIS A 13 4.15 -5.49 5.30
CA HIS A 13 5.11 -6.25 4.49
C HIS A 13 5.82 -5.40 3.45
N THR A 14 5.27 -4.24 3.04
CA THR A 14 5.93 -3.29 2.16
C THR A 14 7.29 -2.87 2.73
N LEU A 15 7.47 -2.81 4.05
CA LEU A 15 8.77 -2.52 4.67
C LEU A 15 9.82 -3.61 4.37
N SER A 16 9.39 -4.87 4.34
CA SER A 16 10.23 -6.00 3.95
C SER A 16 10.57 -5.96 2.46
N THR A 17 9.59 -5.64 1.61
CA THR A 17 9.77 -5.45 0.17
C THR A 17 10.75 -4.31 -0.12
N LEU A 18 10.56 -3.16 0.52
CA LEU A 18 11.48 -2.02 0.41
C LEU A 18 12.89 -2.37 0.89
N TRP A 19 13.01 -3.11 2.00
CA TRP A 19 14.31 -3.61 2.44
C TRP A 19 14.98 -4.40 1.32
N TYR A 20 14.29 -5.35 0.69
CA TYR A 20 14.84 -6.15 -0.40
C TYR A 20 15.16 -5.34 -1.67
N VAL A 21 14.25 -4.44 -2.09
CA VAL A 21 14.43 -3.58 -3.27
C VAL A 21 15.68 -2.70 -3.10
N LEU A 22 15.89 -2.16 -1.91
CA LEU A 22 17.02 -1.30 -1.58
C LEU A 22 18.31 -2.08 -1.23
N ARG A 23 18.39 -3.39 -1.47
CA ARG A 23 19.55 -4.24 -1.09
C ARG A 23 20.91 -3.82 -1.64
N LYS A 24 20.93 -2.97 -2.68
CA LYS A 24 22.17 -2.40 -3.26
C LYS A 24 22.67 -1.15 -2.50
N ARG A 25 21.92 -0.65 -1.53
CA ARG A 25 22.28 0.47 -0.66
C ARG A 25 22.92 -0.03 0.64
N SER A 26 23.60 0.86 1.35
CA SER A 26 24.12 0.54 2.68
C SER A 26 22.98 0.18 3.65
N GLN A 27 23.27 -0.60 4.70
CA GLN A 27 22.25 -0.90 5.70
C GLN A 27 21.74 0.35 6.41
N GLU A 28 22.61 1.35 6.60
CA GLU A 28 22.23 2.61 7.26
C GLU A 28 21.23 3.39 6.41
N GLU A 29 21.51 3.58 5.11
CA GLU A 29 20.58 4.23 4.18
C GLU A 29 19.23 3.47 4.11
N ARG A 30 19.26 2.13 4.12
CA ARG A 30 18.02 1.33 4.12
C ARG A 30 17.20 1.55 5.37
N ARG A 31 17.83 1.57 6.55
CA ARG A 31 17.15 1.82 7.82
C ARG A 31 16.59 3.23 7.87
N GLN A 32 17.34 4.21 7.40
CA GLN A 32 16.87 5.59 7.36
C GLN A 32 15.66 5.74 6.43
N ASN A 33 15.71 5.18 5.22
CA ASN A 33 14.56 5.19 4.31
C ASN A 33 13.31 4.55 4.91
N LEU A 34 13.45 3.42 5.63
CA LEU A 34 12.31 2.79 6.31
C LEU A 34 11.76 3.66 7.45
N ARG A 35 12.62 4.36 8.20
CA ARG A 35 12.17 5.33 9.23
C ARG A 35 11.41 6.48 8.58
N ASP A 36 11.96 7.08 7.54
CA ASP A 36 11.35 8.21 6.82
C ASP A 36 9.96 7.83 6.28
N ILE A 37 9.80 6.61 5.74
CA ILE A 37 8.50 6.10 5.31
C ILE A 37 7.52 6.00 6.48
N CYS A 38 7.94 5.44 7.62
CA CYS A 38 7.09 5.32 8.81
C CYS A 38 6.81 6.67 9.52
N GLU A 39 7.61 7.71 9.27
CA GLU A 39 7.31 9.07 9.75
C GLU A 39 6.23 9.74 8.91
N ILE A 40 6.15 9.40 7.62
CA ILE A 40 5.16 9.97 6.68
C ILE A 40 3.84 9.17 6.71
N PHE A 41 3.92 7.84 6.81
CA PHE A 41 2.79 6.93 6.68
C PHE A 41 2.54 6.13 7.96
N SER A 42 1.26 5.88 8.26
CA SER A 42 0.89 4.84 9.23
C SER A 42 1.16 3.45 8.64
N VAL A 43 1.37 2.44 9.49
CA VAL A 43 1.59 1.06 9.06
C VAL A 43 0.31 0.25 9.28
N ALA A 44 -0.26 -0.29 8.20
CA ALA A 44 -1.41 -1.17 8.22
C ALA A 44 -0.95 -2.65 8.26
N ALA A 45 -1.65 -3.49 9.01
CA ALA A 45 -1.41 -4.92 9.05
C ALA A 45 -2.74 -5.67 8.91
N ALA A 46 -2.77 -6.72 8.09
CA ALA A 46 -3.93 -7.58 7.98
C ALA A 46 -4.11 -8.42 9.26
N SER A 47 -5.36 -8.54 9.72
CA SER A 47 -5.70 -9.48 10.79
C SER A 47 -5.47 -10.93 10.36
N LYS A 48 -5.40 -11.86 11.33
CA LYS A 48 -5.30 -13.30 11.02
C LYS A 48 -6.43 -13.76 10.10
N SER A 49 -7.65 -13.26 10.30
CA SER A 49 -8.80 -13.55 9.44
C SER A 49 -8.57 -13.09 8.01
N GLU A 50 -8.10 -11.85 7.81
CA GLU A 50 -7.81 -11.33 6.46
C GLU A 50 -6.64 -12.08 5.80
N ILE A 51 -5.63 -12.52 6.57
CA ILE A 51 -4.54 -13.35 6.03
C ILE A 51 -5.07 -14.71 5.55
N ILE A 52 -5.94 -15.37 6.33
CA ILE A 52 -6.57 -16.62 5.91
C ILE A 52 -7.45 -16.40 4.68
N ASP A 53 -8.19 -15.28 4.62
CA ASP A 53 -8.95 -14.90 3.44
C ASP A 53 -8.05 -14.71 2.22
N ALA A 54 -6.92 -14.01 2.34
CA ALA A 54 -5.95 -13.83 1.25
C ALA A 54 -5.39 -15.17 0.74
N ILE A 55 -5.08 -16.11 1.64
CA ILE A 55 -4.58 -17.45 1.26
C ILE A 55 -5.60 -18.21 0.40
N ASN A 56 -6.90 -17.96 0.59
CA ASN A 56 -7.96 -18.61 -0.15
C ASN A 56 -8.33 -17.87 -1.46
N ARG A 57 -7.69 -16.75 -1.78
CA ARG A 57 -7.94 -15.98 -3.02
C ARG A 57 -6.96 -16.38 -4.11
N ASP A 58 -7.34 -17.38 -4.91
CA ASP A 58 -6.56 -17.90 -6.04
C ASP A 58 -6.59 -17.04 -7.30
N PHE A 59 -7.42 -16.00 -7.32
CA PHE A 59 -7.55 -15.04 -8.43
C PHE A 59 -6.60 -13.84 -8.33
N PHE A 60 -5.87 -13.70 -7.23
CA PHE A 60 -4.70 -12.81 -7.17
C PHE A 60 -3.48 -13.55 -7.69
N ALA A 61 -2.85 -13.03 -8.74
CA ALA A 61 -1.65 -13.62 -9.31
C ALA A 61 -0.44 -13.49 -8.36
N ASP A 62 -0.31 -12.32 -7.71
CA ASP A 62 0.70 -12.07 -6.68
C ASP A 62 0.07 -12.07 -5.29
N PHE A 63 0.63 -12.87 -4.38
CA PHE A 63 0.17 -12.95 -3.01
C PHE A 63 0.46 -11.66 -2.22
N GLU A 64 1.54 -10.94 -2.56
CA GLU A 64 1.90 -9.66 -1.96
C GLU A 64 0.82 -8.60 -2.23
N ASP A 65 0.30 -8.55 -3.46
CA ASP A 65 -0.78 -7.65 -3.86
C ASP A 65 -2.09 -7.98 -3.13
N CYS A 66 -2.39 -9.27 -2.97
CA CYS A 66 -3.53 -9.72 -2.18
C CYS A 66 -3.42 -9.27 -0.72
N LEU A 67 -2.25 -9.42 -0.09
CA LEU A 67 -2.01 -8.94 1.27
C LEU A 67 -2.09 -7.41 1.38
N GLN A 68 -1.68 -6.68 0.33
CA GLN A 68 -1.79 -5.24 0.30
C GLN A 68 -3.26 -4.79 0.24
N ASP A 69 -4.09 -5.47 -0.56
CA ASP A 69 -5.55 -5.30 -0.56
C ASP A 69 -6.16 -5.58 0.83
N LYS A 70 -5.77 -6.67 1.49
CA LYS A 70 -6.21 -6.96 2.86
C LYS A 70 -5.83 -5.89 3.87
N CYS A 71 -4.60 -5.39 3.81
CA CYS A 71 -4.16 -4.32 4.70
C CYS A 71 -4.95 -3.03 4.46
N ALA A 72 -5.22 -2.68 3.20
CA ALA A 72 -6.02 -1.53 2.84
C ALA A 72 -7.46 -1.66 3.35
N LYS A 73 -8.07 -2.85 3.20
CA LYS A 73 -9.40 -3.14 3.70
C LYS A 73 -9.49 -3.07 5.22
N GLU A 74 -8.52 -3.63 5.95
CA GLU A 74 -8.50 -3.63 7.42
C GLU A 74 -8.54 -2.20 8.00
N VAL A 75 -7.87 -1.24 7.35
CA VAL A 75 -7.87 0.17 7.78
C VAL A 75 -9.00 1.00 7.16
N GLY A 76 -9.84 0.41 6.32
CA GLY A 76 -10.93 1.10 5.63
C GLY A 76 -10.43 2.16 4.64
N ALA A 77 -9.30 1.92 3.96
CA ALA A 77 -8.76 2.86 2.98
C ALA A 77 -9.72 3.03 1.78
N ASP A 78 -9.88 4.26 1.32
CA ASP A 78 -10.69 4.56 0.13
C ASP A 78 -10.02 4.05 -1.15
N TYR A 79 -8.68 4.10 -1.19
CA TYR A 79 -7.90 3.78 -2.38
C TYR A 79 -6.59 3.06 -2.06
N ILE A 80 -6.19 2.17 -2.97
CA ILE A 80 -4.81 1.69 -3.12
C ILE A 80 -4.15 2.53 -4.22
N ILE A 81 -3.02 3.18 -3.91
CA ILE A 81 -2.24 3.92 -4.90
C ILE A 81 -1.13 3.02 -5.45
N THR A 82 -1.19 2.66 -6.74
CA THR A 82 -0.23 1.72 -7.36
C THR A 82 0.07 2.05 -8.82
N CYS A 83 1.29 1.76 -9.27
CA CYS A 83 1.66 1.85 -10.69
C CYS A 83 1.16 0.65 -11.52
N SER A 84 0.65 -0.40 -10.88
CA SER A 84 0.23 -1.66 -11.49
C SER A 84 -1.26 -1.95 -11.22
N THR A 85 -2.14 -0.99 -11.54
CA THR A 85 -3.59 -1.11 -11.26
C THR A 85 -4.26 -2.37 -11.84
N LYS A 86 -3.69 -2.96 -12.90
CA LYS A 86 -4.18 -4.22 -13.51
C LYS A 86 -4.07 -5.43 -12.57
N ASP A 87 -3.05 -5.44 -11.71
CA ASP A 87 -2.83 -6.54 -10.77
C ASP A 87 -3.85 -6.50 -9.61
N PHE A 88 -4.60 -5.39 -9.50
CA PHE A 88 -5.64 -5.14 -8.52
C PHE A 88 -7.05 -5.12 -9.15
N GLU A 89 -7.26 -5.68 -10.35
CA GLU A 89 -8.59 -5.72 -10.98
C GLU A 89 -9.66 -6.43 -10.12
N ASN A 90 -9.24 -7.36 -9.26
CA ASN A 90 -10.11 -8.10 -8.34
C ASN A 90 -9.96 -7.68 -6.87
N SER A 91 -9.36 -6.52 -6.60
CA SER A 91 -9.19 -6.01 -5.24
C SER A 91 -10.52 -5.56 -4.62
N GLU A 92 -10.63 -5.71 -3.30
CA GLU A 92 -11.78 -5.21 -2.54
C GLU A 92 -11.71 -3.69 -2.36
N VAL A 93 -10.50 -3.14 -2.28
CA VAL A 93 -10.25 -1.69 -2.25
C VAL A 93 -9.88 -1.18 -3.64
N GLN A 94 -10.49 -0.08 -4.08
CA GLN A 94 -10.25 0.47 -5.41
C GLN A 94 -8.78 0.86 -5.61
N ALA A 95 -8.14 0.32 -6.64
CA ALA A 95 -6.81 0.74 -7.06
C ALA A 95 -6.86 1.90 -8.06
N VAL A 96 -6.03 2.92 -7.85
CA VAL A 96 -5.81 4.03 -8.78
C VAL A 96 -4.32 4.28 -8.95
N ASN A 97 -3.92 4.77 -10.13
CA ASN A 97 -2.53 5.15 -10.34
C ASN A 97 -2.24 6.56 -9.78
N PRO A 98 -0.97 6.90 -9.48
CA PRO A 98 -0.62 8.18 -8.88
C PRO A 98 -1.10 9.40 -9.70
N LYS A 99 -1.03 9.32 -11.04
CA LYS A 99 -1.47 10.42 -11.91
C LYS A 99 -2.97 10.64 -11.78
N GLU A 100 -3.75 9.57 -11.88
CA GLU A 100 -5.20 9.61 -11.72
C GLU A 100 -5.61 10.11 -10.33
N PHE A 101 -4.96 9.66 -9.27
CA PHE A 101 -5.19 10.18 -7.93
C PHE A 101 -4.98 11.69 -7.87
N MET A 102 -3.85 12.19 -8.39
CA MET A 102 -3.58 13.64 -8.42
C MET A 102 -4.60 14.43 -9.26
N ASP A 103 -5.04 13.87 -10.39
CA ASP A 103 -6.09 14.47 -11.22
C ASP A 103 -7.42 14.57 -10.45
N ARG A 104 -7.79 13.52 -9.70
CA ARG A 104 -9.00 13.53 -8.86
C ARG A 104 -8.91 14.54 -7.71
N VAL A 105 -7.75 14.67 -7.06
CA VAL A 105 -7.51 15.70 -6.03
C VAL A 105 -7.64 17.10 -6.63
N ALA A 106 -7.04 17.34 -7.80
CA ALA A 106 -7.09 18.65 -8.46
C ALA A 106 -8.51 19.05 -8.86
N ASN A 107 -9.34 18.06 -9.24
CA ASN A 107 -10.73 18.26 -9.63
C ASN A 107 -11.72 18.24 -8.46
N GLY A 108 -11.27 17.97 -7.22
CA GLY A 108 -12.14 17.88 -6.04
C GLY A 108 -13.14 16.72 -6.09
N THR A 109 -12.79 15.64 -6.78
CA THR A 109 -13.60 14.42 -6.87
C THR A 109 -13.24 13.36 -5.81
N ILE A 110 -12.27 13.69 -4.94
CA ILE A 110 -11.88 13.02 -3.70
C ILE A 110 -11.44 14.08 -2.69
#